data_AF-A0A7C3UDW2-F1
#
_entry.id   AF-A0A7C3UDW2-F1
#
_cell.length_a   1.000
_cell.length_b   1.000
_cell.length_c   1.000
_cell.angle_alpha   90.00
_cell.angle_beta   90.00
_cell.angle_gamma   90.00
#
_symmetry.space_group_name_H-M   'P 1'
#
loop_
_entity.id
_entity.type
_entity.pdbx_description
1 polymer ?
#
loop_
_entity_poly.entity_id
_entity_poly.type
_entity_poly.pdbx_seq_one_letter_code
_entity_poly.pdbx_strand_id
1 'polypeptide(L)' 'MSRHMKTFNAPKFYKVSSKSRPWIVKPLPGPHKKDQSIPLAVLLRDILKMCDNLKDAKKILNSGEVFVDG' A
#
# COMPACT_ATOMS: atom_id res chain seq x y z
N MET A 1 -3.84 -11.20 -16.61
CA MET A 1 -3.24 -10.77 -15.32
C MET A 1 -4.32 -10.25 -14.39
N SER A 2 -4.40 -10.74 -13.14
CA SER A 2 -5.43 -10.27 -12.18
C SER A 2 -5.20 -8.82 -11.76
N ARG A 3 -6.27 -8.01 -11.69
CA ARG A 3 -6.22 -6.60 -11.21
C ARG A 3 -6.32 -6.46 -9.69
N HIS A 4 -6.69 -7.53 -8.99
CA HIS A 4 -7.03 -7.49 -7.56
C HIS A 4 -6.06 -8.32 -6.73
N MET A 5 -5.96 -7.99 -5.44
CA MET A 5 -5.10 -8.69 -4.48
C MET A 5 -5.84 -8.86 -3.14
N LYS A 6 -6.07 -10.11 -2.73
CA LYS A 6 -6.59 -10.42 -1.41
C LYS A 6 -5.54 -10.06 -0.34
N THR A 7 -5.98 -9.54 0.81
CA THR A 7 -5.07 -9.15 1.91
C THR A 7 -4.32 -10.35 2.48
N PHE A 8 -4.93 -11.54 2.48
CA PHE A 8 -4.24 -12.78 2.87
C PHE A 8 -2.99 -13.08 2.03
N ASN A 9 -2.94 -12.61 0.78
CA ASN A 9 -1.79 -12.79 -0.11
C ASN A 9 -0.77 -11.63 0.01
N ALA A 10 -0.99 -10.68 0.93
CA ALA A 10 -0.04 -9.60 1.16
C ALA A 10 1.27 -10.15 1.76
N PRO A 11 2.43 -9.60 1.36
CA PRO A 11 3.69 -9.93 2.00
C PRO A 11 3.65 -9.65 3.51
N LYS A 12 4.30 -10.50 4.31
CA LYS A 12 4.28 -10.39 5.78
C LYS A 12 4.81 -9.05 6.30
N PHE A 13 5.74 -8.42 5.58
CA PHE A 13 6.33 -7.15 5.97
C PHE A 13 5.37 -5.95 5.87
N TYR A 14 4.20 -6.09 5.23
CA TYR A 14 3.19 -5.03 5.21
C TYR A 14 2.60 -4.77 6.61
N LYS A 15 2.77 -5.69 7.57
CA LYS A 15 2.20 -5.61 8.93
C LYS A 15 0.68 -5.42 8.96
N VAL A 16 -0.03 -5.82 7.90
CA VAL A 16 -1.49 -5.77 7.82
C VAL A 16 -2.08 -7.12 8.25
N SER A 17 -3.04 -7.09 9.18
CA SER A 17 -3.79 -8.30 9.54
C SER A 17 -4.58 -8.81 8.32
N SER A 18 -4.40 -10.09 7.98
CA SER A 18 -5.11 -10.75 6.87
C SER A 18 -6.63 -10.75 7.03
N LYS A 19 -7.12 -10.61 8.27
CA LYS A 19 -8.55 -10.56 8.62
C LYS A 19 -9.11 -9.15 8.75
N SER A 20 -8.28 -8.12 8.64
CA SER A 20 -8.74 -6.73 8.78
C SER A 20 -9.68 -6.29 7.64
N ARG A 21 -9.37 -6.72 6.42
CA ARG A 21 -10.08 -6.35 5.19
C ARG A 21 -9.86 -7.43 4.13
N PRO A 22 -10.83 -7.70 3.25
CA PRO A 22 -10.69 -8.74 2.23
C PRO A 22 -9.66 -8.39 1.15
N TRP A 23 -9.51 -7.10 0.83
CA TRP A 23 -8.69 -6.61 -0.27
C TRP A 23 -7.64 -5.60 0.18
N ILE A 24 -6.48 -5.62 -0.48
CA ILE A 24 -5.40 -4.67 -0.29
C ILE A 24 -4.99 -4.05 -1.63
N VAL A 25 -4.32 -2.90 -1.57
CA VAL A 25 -3.76 -2.25 -2.76
C VAL A 25 -2.74 -3.18 -3.39
N LYS A 26 -3.00 -3.55 -4.64
CA LYS A 26 -2.05 -4.33 -5.43
C LYS A 26 -0.91 -3.39 -5.89
N PRO A 27 0.37 -3.75 -5.67
CA PRO A 27 1.48 -2.98 -6.22
C PRO A 27 1.41 -2.97 -7.75
N LEU A 28 1.63 -1.78 -8.32
CA LEU A 28 1.77 -1.59 -9.76
C LEU A 28 3.15 -2.11 -10.22
N PRO A 29 3.30 -2.49 -11.50
CA PRO A 29 4.62 -2.77 -12.05
C PRO A 29 5.50 -1.53 -11.91
N GLY A 30 6.72 -1.72 -11.43
CA GLY A 30 7.65 -0.64 -11.11
C GLY A 30 9.08 -1.16 -10.94
N PRO A 31 9.99 -0.35 -10.37
CA PRO A 31 11.42 -0.67 -10.30
C PRO A 31 11.73 -1.88 -9.41
N HIS A 32 10.91 -2.13 -8.39
CA HIS A 32 11.11 -3.24 -7.46
C HIS A 32 10.19 -4.44 -7.78
N LYS A 33 10.68 -5.65 -7.46
CA LYS A 33 9.91 -6.88 -7.54
C LYS A 33 8.71 -6.83 -6.59
N LYS A 34 7.61 -7.47 -6.97
CA LYS A 34 6.34 -7.51 -6.21
C LYS A 34 6.55 -7.88 -4.72
N ASP A 35 7.38 -8.88 -4.45
CA ASP A 35 7.60 -9.40 -3.09
C ASP A 35 8.61 -8.59 -2.27
N GLN A 36 9.17 -7.52 -2.85
CA GLN A 36 10.12 -6.60 -2.21
C GLN A 36 9.65 -5.14 -2.30
N SER A 37 8.41 -4.92 -2.76
CA SER A 37 7.82 -3.60 -2.98
C SER A 37 6.65 -3.37 -2.05
N ILE A 38 6.36 -2.11 -1.72
CA ILE A 38 5.16 -1.72 -0.97
C ILE A 38 4.46 -0.54 -1.66
N PRO A 39 3.12 -0.58 -1.84
CA PRO A 39 2.37 0.58 -2.29
C PRO A 39 2.44 1.70 -1.25
N LEU A 40 2.69 2.93 -1.70
CA LEU A 40 2.77 4.11 -0.84
C LEU A 40 1.51 4.31 0.03
N ALA A 41 0.32 4.04 -0.54
CA ALA A 41 -0.92 4.14 0.22
C ALA A 41 -1.02 3.15 1.40
N VAL A 42 -0.38 1.97 1.29
CA VAL A 42 -0.30 0.99 2.38
C VAL A 42 0.74 1.44 3.42
N LEU A 43 1.88 1.95 2.95
CA LEU A 43 2.93 2.49 3.82
C LEU A 43 2.40 3.62 4.72
N LEU A 44 1.72 4.61 4.15
CA LEU A 44 1.16 5.75 4.88
C LEU A 44 0.09 5.33 5.89
N ARG A 45 -0.79 4.39 5.53
CA ARG A 45 -1.93 3.97 6.34
C ARG A 45 -1.56 2.95 7.42
N ASP A 46 -0.88 1.88 7.05
CA ASP A 46 -0.72 0.71 7.93
C ASP A 46 0.60 0.73 8.72
N ILE A 47 1.68 1.25 8.13
CA ILE A 47 3.01 1.27 8.76
C ILE A 47 3.24 2.58 9.49
N LEU A 48 3.09 3.71 8.80
CA LEU A 48 3.31 5.05 9.36
C LEU A 48 2.09 5.58 10.13
N LYS A 49 0.91 5.00 9.89
CA LYS A 49 -0.36 5.37 10.55
C LYS A 49 -0.67 6.87 10.48
N MET A 50 -0.34 7.51 9.36
CA MET A 50 -0.64 8.93 9.12
C MET A 50 -2.10 9.18 8.74
N CYS A 51 -2.83 8.12 8.38
CA CYS A 51 -4.24 8.19 8.00
C CYS A 51 -4.92 6.84 8.27
N ASP A 52 -6.23 6.89 8.57
CA ASP A 52 -7.02 5.68 8.83
C ASP A 52 -7.56 5.05 7.54
N ASN A 53 -7.87 5.91 6.56
CA ASN A 53 -8.60 5.54 5.36
C ASN A 53 -7.75 5.63 4.10
N LEU A 54 -8.05 4.76 3.12
CA LEU A 54 -7.40 4.80 1.82
C LEU A 54 -7.69 6.11 1.06
N LYS A 55 -8.84 6.74 1.31
CA LYS A 55 -9.23 8.00 0.69
C LYS A 55 -8.30 9.13 1.10
N ASP A 56 -7.93 9.19 2.38
CA ASP A 56 -7.06 10.25 2.90
C ASP A 56 -5.60 9.99 2.53
N ALA A 57 -5.15 8.73 2.52
CA ALA A 57 -3.86 8.34 1.95
C ALA A 57 -3.70 8.85 0.50
N LYS A 58 -4.75 8.71 -0.33
CA LYS A 58 -4.75 9.22 -1.71
C LYS A 58 -4.72 10.74 -1.78
N LYS A 59 -5.39 11.45 -0.87
CA LYS A 59 -5.33 12.92 -0.83
C LYS A 59 -3.90 13.39 -0.54
N ILE A 60 -3.23 12.78 0.43
CA ILE A 60 -1.83 13.10 0.79
C ILE A 60 -0.90 12.83 -0.40
N LEU A 61 -1.07 11.69 -1.09
CA LEU A 61 -0.25 11.41 -2.28
C LEU A 61 -0.51 12.41 -3.42
N ASN A 62 -1.75 12.85 -3.58
CA ASN A 62 -2.11 13.83 -4.60
C ASN A 62 -1.70 15.26 -4.25
N SER A 63 -1.39 15.58 -2.99
CA SER A 63 -0.86 16.90 -2.62
C SER A 63 0.60 17.09 -3.05
N GLY A 64 1.30 16.02 -3.43
CA GLY A 64 2.67 16.09 -3.91
C GLY A 64 3.72 16.28 -2.82
N GLU A 65 3.36 16.04 -1.55
CA GLU A 65 4.26 16.19 -0.40
C GLU A 65 5.16 14.95 -0.16
N VAL A 66 4.89 13.85 -0.87
CA VAL A 66 5.60 12.58 -0.70
C VAL A 66 6.57 12.35 -1.86
N PHE A 67 7.86 12.36 -1.55
CA PHE A 67 8.95 12.14 -2.50
C PHE A 67 9.52 10.73 -2.37
N VAL A 68 9.86 10.11 -3.50
CA VAL A 68 10.55 8.81 -3.57
C VAL A 68 11.76 9.01 -4.46
N ASP A 69 12.95 8.86 -3.89
CA ASP A 69 14.23 9.06 -4.56
C ASP A 69 14.49 10.49 -5.10
N GLY A 70 13.80 11.50 -4.55
CA GLY A 70 14.01 12.93 -4.85
C GLY A 70 12.98 13.49 -5.80
#